data_AF-A0A1D2M263-F1
#
_entry.id   AF-A0A1D2M263-F1
#
_cell.length_a   1.000
_cell.length_b   1.000
_cell.length_c   1.000
_cell.angle_alpha   90.00
_cell.angle_beta   90.00
_cell.angle_gamma   90.00
#
_symmetry.space_group_name_H-M   'P 1'
#
loop_
_entity.id
_entity.type
_entity.pdbx_description
1 polymer ?
#
loop_
_entity_poly.entity_id
_entity_poly.type
_entity_poly.pdbx_seq_one_letter_code
_entity_poly.pdbx_strand_id
1 'polypeptide(L)'
;MESASENIWYCIEQRHAKCKGRAYTAHNEVLRTNDEHNHTPDAAKIEVKTVRANIKFAAKTLSDPPQAIVASFTEKISSSAAAKLPALRTLKRSIRYDRVKAHNSHPIPTSLTTLQLPVKYQLTTKDENFLLFDSGPSNDRILIFGTMKNLQHMEHSSEWYADGTFKVAPLLFDQLYTIHVSRFGKVIPTVYALLPNRLESTC
;
A
#
# COMPACT_ATOMS: atom_id res chain seq x y z
N MET A 1 41.80 15.46 6.96
CA MET A 1 41.13 15.69 5.66
C MET A 1 40.47 14.36 5.28
N GLU A 2 39.16 14.28 5.46
CA GLU A 2 38.36 13.11 5.11
C GLU A 2 38.26 13.06 3.58
N SER A 3 38.76 12.00 2.93
CA SER A 3 38.63 11.88 1.47
C SER A 3 37.16 11.61 1.15
N ALA A 4 36.50 12.55 0.48
CA ALA A 4 35.12 12.39 0.05
C ALA A 4 34.95 11.14 -0.83
N SER A 5 33.93 10.34 -0.54
CA SER A 5 33.64 9.13 -1.31
C SER A 5 33.05 9.50 -2.68
N GLU A 6 33.79 9.13 -3.72
CA GLU A 6 33.38 9.34 -5.11
C GLU A 6 32.34 8.30 -5.53
N ASN A 7 31.22 8.75 -6.10
CA ASN A 7 30.21 7.88 -6.68
C ASN A 7 30.43 7.74 -8.20
N ILE A 8 30.37 6.52 -8.70
CA ILE A 8 30.51 6.20 -10.13
C ILE A 8 29.15 5.83 -10.70
N TRP A 9 28.73 6.54 -11.74
CA TRP A 9 27.51 6.31 -12.49
C TRP A 9 27.85 5.75 -13.87
N TYR A 10 27.07 4.74 -14.29
CA TYR A 10 27.21 4.11 -15.60
C TYR A 10 26.05 4.51 -16.50
N CYS A 11 26.31 4.66 -17.80
CA CYS A 11 25.24 4.83 -18.78
C CYS A 11 24.23 3.67 -18.68
N ILE A 12 22.94 4.00 -18.79
CA ILE A 12 21.85 3.02 -18.78
C ILE A 12 22.01 1.94 -19.86
N GLU A 13 22.61 2.28 -21.00
CA GLU A 13 22.85 1.37 -22.12
C GLU A 13 24.14 0.55 -21.96
N GLN A 14 24.84 0.62 -20.82
CA GLN A 14 26.07 -0.14 -20.58
C GLN A 14 25.86 -1.64 -20.82
N ARG A 15 24.74 -2.21 -20.38
CA ARG A 15 24.48 -3.66 -20.55
C ARG A 15 24.02 -4.03 -21.95
N HIS A 16 23.23 -3.17 -22.59
CA HIS A 16 22.59 -3.48 -23.88
C HIS A 16 23.45 -3.08 -25.08
N ALA A 17 24.05 -1.89 -25.04
CA ALA A 17 24.90 -1.36 -26.10
C ALA A 17 26.40 -1.49 -25.81
N LYS A 18 26.80 -2.07 -24.67
CA LYS A 18 28.20 -2.05 -24.19
C LYS A 18 28.75 -0.61 -24.10
N CYS A 19 27.88 0.35 -23.79
CA CYS A 19 28.23 1.76 -23.68
C CYS A 19 29.30 1.98 -22.60
N LYS A 20 30.31 2.79 -22.91
CA LYS A 20 31.41 3.14 -22.02
C LYS A 20 31.20 4.45 -21.27
N GLY A 21 30.10 5.17 -21.53
CA GLY A 21 29.77 6.42 -20.89
C GLY A 21 29.67 6.31 -19.36
N ARG A 22 30.31 7.23 -18.65
CA ARG A 22 30.42 7.25 -17.18
C ARG A 22 30.33 8.68 -16.65
N ALA A 23 29.79 8.84 -15.46
CA ALA A 23 29.87 10.09 -14.72
C ALA A 23 30.37 9.82 -13.30
N TYR A 24 31.18 10.72 -12.78
CA TYR A 24 31.77 10.64 -11.45
C TYR A 24 31.30 11.84 -10.65
N THR A 25 30.74 11.61 -9.47
CA THR A 25 30.13 12.66 -8.66
C THR A 25 30.59 12.59 -7.21
N ALA A 26 30.80 13.73 -6.57
CA ALA A 26 30.95 13.86 -5.12
C ALA A 26 30.21 15.10 -4.64
N HIS A 27 29.63 15.05 -3.43
CA HIS A 27 28.87 16.18 -2.85
C HIS A 27 27.77 16.74 -3.77
N ASN A 28 27.07 15.88 -4.53
CA ASN A 28 26.08 16.25 -5.55
C ASN A 28 26.61 17.08 -6.73
N GLU A 29 27.93 17.20 -6.89
CA GLU A 29 28.56 17.83 -8.04
C GLU A 29 29.15 16.78 -8.98
N VAL A 30 29.13 17.10 -10.28
CA VAL A 30 29.79 16.28 -11.30
C VAL A 30 31.26 16.65 -11.32
N LEU A 31 32.12 15.72 -10.94
CA LEU A 31 33.57 15.90 -10.93
C LEU A 31 34.15 15.75 -12.34
N ARG A 32 33.77 14.66 -13.01
CA ARG A 32 34.22 14.35 -14.37
C ARG A 32 33.26 13.39 -15.06
N THR A 33 33.26 13.43 -16.39
CA THR A 33 32.48 12.53 -17.24
C THR A 33 33.37 11.88 -18.28
N ASN A 34 33.01 10.67 -18.69
CA ASN A 34 33.38 10.12 -19.97
C ASN A 34 32.12 10.16 -20.84
N ASP A 35 32.08 11.11 -21.75
CA ASP A 35 30.92 11.38 -22.63
C ASP A 35 30.99 10.59 -23.95
N GLU A 36 31.87 9.59 -24.06
CA GLU A 36 31.91 8.71 -25.22
C GLU A 36 30.76 7.71 -25.20
N HIS A 37 29.68 8.08 -25.90
CA HIS A 37 28.50 7.24 -26.13
C HIS A 37 28.53 6.61 -27.52
N ASN A 38 28.21 5.31 -27.58
CA ASN A 38 28.09 4.55 -28.82
C ASN A 38 26.62 4.32 -29.24
N HIS A 39 25.73 5.16 -28.74
CA HIS A 39 24.30 5.11 -29.00
C HIS A 39 23.74 6.52 -29.00
N THR A 40 22.61 6.72 -29.66
CA THR A 40 21.88 7.99 -29.60
C THR A 40 21.11 8.10 -28.28
N PRO A 41 20.87 9.32 -27.78
CA PRO A 41 19.94 9.55 -26.67
C PRO A 41 18.52 9.11 -27.02
N ASP A 42 17.80 8.53 -26.06
CA ASP A 42 16.38 8.16 -26.20
C ASP A 42 15.54 9.01 -25.25
N ALA A 43 15.11 10.18 -25.73
CA ALA A 43 14.33 11.15 -24.96
C ALA A 43 13.04 10.52 -24.38
N ALA A 44 12.39 9.65 -25.15
CA ALA A 44 11.18 8.95 -24.73
C ALA A 44 11.44 8.03 -23.54
N LYS A 45 12.57 7.31 -23.54
CA LYS A 45 12.95 6.43 -22.41
C LYS A 45 13.29 7.22 -21.16
N ILE A 46 13.90 8.40 -21.30
CA ILE A 46 14.17 9.32 -20.20
C ILE A 46 12.85 9.85 -19.62
N GLU A 47 11.94 10.32 -20.48
CA GLU A 47 10.62 10.80 -20.07
C GLU A 47 9.82 9.72 -19.31
N VAL A 48 9.77 8.49 -19.83
CA VAL A 48 9.14 7.34 -19.15
C VAL A 48 9.74 7.12 -17.76
N LYS A 49 11.06 7.23 -17.60
CA LYS A 49 11.71 7.07 -16.29
C LYS A 49 11.29 8.18 -15.33
N THR A 50 11.25 9.43 -15.79
CA THR A 50 10.81 10.58 -15.00
C THR A 50 9.37 10.41 -14.54
N VAL A 51 8.45 10.06 -15.44
CA VAL A 51 7.05 9.79 -15.12
C VAL A 51 6.92 8.67 -14.08
N ARG A 52 7.66 7.56 -14.24
CA ARG A 52 7.64 6.46 -13.27
C ARG A 52 8.20 6.86 -11.91
N ALA A 53 9.24 7.69 -11.86
CA ALA A 53 9.79 8.22 -10.62
C ALA A 53 8.75 9.09 -9.89
N ASN A 54 8.04 9.95 -10.62
CA ASN A 54 6.98 10.80 -10.08
C ASN A 54 5.79 9.99 -9.57
N ILE A 55 5.32 8.99 -10.34
CA ILE A 55 4.28 8.05 -9.90
C ILE A 55 4.70 7.33 -8.62
N LYS A 56 5.97 6.87 -8.54
CA LYS A 56 6.50 6.21 -7.34
C LYS A 56 6.56 7.15 -6.16
N PHE A 57 6.94 8.41 -6.34
CA PHE A 57 6.93 9.41 -5.29
C PHE A 57 5.50 9.68 -4.79
N ALA A 58 4.58 9.97 -5.71
CA ALA A 58 3.16 10.17 -5.42
C ALA A 58 2.52 8.96 -4.74
N ALA A 59 2.88 7.74 -5.13
CA ALA A 59 2.40 6.54 -4.47
C ALA A 59 2.72 6.53 -2.97
N LYS A 60 3.86 7.09 -2.55
CA LYS A 60 4.29 7.08 -1.14
C LYS A 60 3.73 8.23 -0.30
N THR A 61 3.23 9.29 -0.96
CA THR A 61 2.83 10.53 -0.29
C THR A 61 1.35 10.83 -0.41
N LEU A 62 0.70 10.39 -1.49
CA LEU A 62 -0.70 10.67 -1.80
C LEU A 62 -1.59 9.45 -1.55
N SER A 63 -2.84 9.69 -1.14
CA SER A 63 -3.85 8.65 -0.89
C SER A 63 -4.80 8.42 -2.08
N ASP A 64 -4.67 9.18 -3.18
CA ASP A 64 -5.54 9.10 -4.36
C ASP A 64 -5.66 7.68 -4.96
N PRO A 65 -6.75 7.32 -5.63
CA PRO A 65 -6.84 6.04 -6.32
C PRO A 65 -5.70 5.84 -7.33
N PRO A 66 -5.15 4.61 -7.51
CA PRO A 66 -4.06 4.36 -8.46
C PRO A 66 -4.36 4.82 -9.90
N GLN A 67 -5.64 4.82 -10.30
CA GLN A 67 -6.05 5.35 -11.60
C GLN A 67 -5.81 6.86 -11.71
N ALA A 68 -6.17 7.63 -10.68
CA ALA A 68 -6.02 9.08 -10.66
C ALA A 68 -4.54 9.48 -10.70
N ILE A 69 -3.69 8.80 -9.92
CA ILE A 69 -2.24 9.02 -9.95
C ILE A 69 -1.68 8.73 -11.33
N VAL A 70 -2.03 7.60 -11.97
CA VAL A 70 -1.49 7.35 -13.32
C VAL A 70 -1.93 8.43 -14.29
N ALA A 71 -3.22 8.78 -14.29
CA ALA A 71 -3.76 9.81 -15.18
C ALA A 71 -3.03 11.16 -15.03
N SER A 72 -2.83 11.64 -13.80
CA SER A 72 -2.19 12.95 -13.54
C SER A 72 -0.76 13.03 -14.05
N PHE A 73 -0.03 11.90 -14.05
CA PHE A 73 1.36 11.86 -14.51
C PHE A 73 1.53 11.40 -15.96
N THR A 74 0.46 10.95 -16.62
CA THR A 74 0.49 10.57 -18.04
C THR A 74 -0.26 11.54 -18.96
N GLU A 75 -0.98 12.53 -18.43
CA GLU A 75 -1.78 13.48 -19.22
C GLU A 75 -0.94 14.24 -20.27
N LYS A 76 0.28 14.64 -19.91
CA LYS A 76 1.16 15.47 -20.76
C LYS A 76 2.35 14.72 -21.35
N ILE A 77 2.32 13.39 -21.33
CA ILE A 77 3.43 12.58 -21.84
C ILE A 77 3.45 12.60 -23.37
N SER A 78 4.63 12.63 -23.98
CA SER A 78 4.75 12.53 -25.45
C SER A 78 4.20 11.20 -25.97
N SER A 79 3.70 11.18 -27.22
CA SER A 79 3.18 9.96 -27.86
C SER A 79 4.24 8.85 -27.92
N SER A 80 5.50 9.21 -28.18
CA SER A 80 6.62 8.27 -28.23
C SER A 80 6.92 7.63 -26.87
N ALA A 81 6.77 8.39 -25.79
CA ALA A 81 6.96 7.90 -24.44
C ALA A 81 5.74 7.11 -23.95
N ALA A 82 4.52 7.54 -24.31
CA ALA A 82 3.28 6.80 -24.04
C ALA A 82 3.36 5.37 -24.60
N ALA A 83 3.87 5.20 -25.82
CA ALA A 83 4.06 3.90 -26.45
C ALA A 83 5.06 3.00 -25.71
N LYS A 84 6.01 3.58 -24.96
CA LYS A 84 7.02 2.88 -24.17
C LYS A 84 6.63 2.69 -22.71
N LEU A 85 5.46 3.20 -22.27
CA LEU A 85 5.00 3.01 -20.91
C LEU A 85 4.63 1.53 -20.66
N PRO A 86 4.89 1.02 -19.44
CA PRO A 86 4.31 -0.25 -19.03
C PRO A 86 2.79 -0.21 -19.07
N ALA A 87 2.16 -1.36 -19.28
CA ALA A 87 0.71 -1.47 -19.23
C ALA A 87 0.12 -0.88 -17.94
N LEU A 88 -1.05 -0.24 -18.04
CA LEU A 88 -1.73 0.43 -16.92
C LEU A 88 -1.89 -0.48 -15.70
N ARG A 89 -2.16 -1.78 -15.91
CA ARG A 89 -2.24 -2.79 -14.83
C ARG A 89 -0.95 -2.87 -14.00
N THR A 90 0.20 -2.79 -14.67
CA THR A 90 1.54 -2.87 -14.07
C THR A 90 1.84 -1.61 -13.27
N LEU A 91 1.51 -0.44 -13.81
CA LEU A 91 1.66 0.84 -13.10
C LEU A 91 0.81 0.87 -11.82
N LYS A 92 -0.48 0.49 -11.92
CA LYS A 92 -1.37 0.40 -10.74
C LYS A 92 -0.85 -0.60 -9.70
N ARG A 93 -0.31 -1.74 -10.13
CA ARG A 93 0.30 -2.73 -9.22
C ARG A 93 1.53 -2.16 -8.52
N SER A 94 2.40 -1.44 -9.23
CA SER A 94 3.55 -0.76 -8.63
C SER A 94 3.13 0.25 -7.58
N ILE A 95 2.12 1.08 -7.86
CA ILE A 95 1.59 2.07 -6.89
C ILE A 95 1.15 1.38 -5.60
N ARG A 96 0.35 0.31 -5.71
CA ARG A 96 -0.10 -0.44 -4.52
C ARG A 96 1.08 -1.02 -3.74
N TYR A 97 2.06 -1.58 -4.45
CA TYR A 97 3.27 -2.13 -3.81
C TYR A 97 4.08 -1.04 -3.11
N ASP A 98 4.34 0.09 -3.76
CA ASP A 98 5.11 1.21 -3.20
C ASP A 98 4.40 1.84 -2.00
N ARG A 99 3.05 1.92 -2.02
CA ARG A 99 2.22 2.32 -0.88
C ARG A 99 2.39 1.42 0.32
N VAL A 100 2.22 0.11 0.10
CA VAL A 100 2.39 -0.89 1.16
C VAL A 100 3.80 -0.78 1.71
N LYS A 101 4.81 -0.68 0.86
CA LYS A 101 6.20 -0.54 1.30
C LYS A 101 6.46 0.75 2.10
N ALA A 102 5.79 1.86 1.78
CA ALA A 102 5.99 3.14 2.45
C ALA A 102 5.19 3.28 3.76
N HIS A 103 3.96 2.77 3.81
CA HIS A 103 3.04 2.95 4.96
C HIS A 103 2.92 1.70 5.85
N ASN A 104 3.31 0.54 5.33
CA ASN A 104 3.28 -0.77 5.96
C ASN A 104 4.63 -1.48 5.81
N SER A 105 5.67 -0.85 6.35
CA SER A 105 6.88 -1.57 6.80
C SER A 105 6.62 -2.40 8.05
N HIS A 106 5.38 -2.51 8.52
CA HIS A 106 5.01 -3.56 9.47
C HIS A 106 5.11 -4.90 8.73
N PRO A 107 5.95 -5.84 9.20
CA PRO A 107 6.02 -7.16 8.61
C PRO A 107 4.60 -7.73 8.57
N ILE A 108 4.20 -8.29 7.42
CA ILE A 108 2.94 -9.01 7.33
C ILE A 108 3.03 -10.10 8.40
N PRO A 109 2.16 -10.09 9.41
CA PRO A 109 2.23 -11.06 10.48
C PRO A 109 2.02 -12.44 9.88
N THR A 110 2.86 -13.39 10.28
CA THR A 110 2.79 -14.78 9.81
C THR A 110 2.02 -15.66 10.79
N SER A 111 1.70 -15.15 11.99
CA SER A 111 0.87 -15.83 12.98
C SER A 111 0.05 -14.84 13.81
N LEU A 112 -1.07 -15.29 14.37
CA LEU A 112 -1.90 -14.51 15.29
C LEU A 112 -1.21 -14.20 16.63
N THR A 113 -0.26 -15.03 17.04
CA THR A 113 0.58 -14.82 18.23
C THR A 113 1.59 -13.69 18.04
N THR A 114 2.08 -13.47 16.82
CA THR A 114 3.04 -12.40 16.50
C THR A 114 2.37 -11.13 16.02
N LEU A 115 1.05 -11.17 15.77
CA LEU A 115 0.27 -10.02 15.31
C LEU A 115 0.34 -8.91 16.37
N GLN A 116 0.96 -7.79 16.02
CA GLN A 116 0.93 -6.56 16.79
C GLN A 116 0.08 -5.56 16.03
N LEU A 117 -1.03 -5.11 16.61
CA LEU A 117 -1.93 -4.16 15.97
C LEU A 117 -1.49 -2.73 16.31
N PRO A 118 -0.95 -1.94 15.36
CA PRO A 118 -0.59 -0.55 15.60
C PRO A 118 -1.77 0.28 16.11
N VAL A 119 -1.51 1.22 17.03
CA VAL A 119 -2.54 2.10 17.62
C VAL A 119 -3.38 2.81 16.56
N LYS A 120 -2.76 3.25 15.45
CA LYS A 120 -3.47 3.88 14.32
C LYS A 120 -4.58 3.01 13.68
N TYR A 121 -4.53 1.69 13.86
CA TYR A 121 -5.56 0.76 13.37
C TYR A 121 -6.55 0.33 14.46
N GLN A 122 -6.34 0.77 15.69
CA GLN A 122 -7.27 0.59 16.81
C GLN A 122 -8.26 1.76 16.92
N LEU A 123 -8.06 2.83 16.14
CA LEU A 123 -8.85 4.06 16.16
C LEU A 123 -9.54 4.28 14.81
N THR A 124 -10.66 5.02 14.83
CA THR A 124 -11.29 5.55 13.62
C THR A 124 -10.50 6.72 13.04
N THR A 125 -10.88 7.22 11.86
CA THR A 125 -10.29 8.44 11.28
C THR A 125 -10.61 9.72 12.06
N LYS A 126 -11.45 9.64 13.10
CA LYS A 126 -11.77 10.73 14.03
C LYS A 126 -11.18 10.47 15.42
N ASP A 127 -10.21 9.56 15.52
CA ASP A 127 -9.53 9.18 16.77
C ASP A 127 -10.45 8.57 17.85
N GLU A 128 -11.63 8.08 17.47
CA GLU A 128 -12.51 7.32 18.37
C GLU A 128 -12.05 5.87 18.48
N ASN A 129 -12.16 5.25 19.66
CA ASN A 129 -11.80 3.83 19.84
C ASN A 129 -12.64 2.94 18.91
N PHE A 130 -11.94 2.10 18.15
CA PHE A 130 -12.53 1.18 17.17
C PHE A 130 -12.26 -0.28 17.48
N LEU A 131 -11.19 -0.62 18.18
CA LEU A 131 -10.96 -1.97 18.70
C LEU A 131 -11.71 -2.11 20.03
N LEU A 132 -12.80 -2.85 20.03
CA LEU A 132 -13.62 -3.08 21.23
C LEU A 132 -13.07 -4.22 22.08
N PHE A 133 -12.52 -5.25 21.44
CA PHE A 133 -11.98 -6.42 22.14
C PHE A 133 -10.82 -7.05 21.37
N ASP A 134 -9.84 -7.53 22.12
CA ASP A 134 -8.72 -8.32 21.65
C ASP A 134 -8.41 -9.37 22.71
N SER A 135 -8.62 -10.65 22.37
CA SER A 135 -8.37 -11.75 23.31
C SER A 135 -6.87 -11.96 23.60
N GLY A 136 -6.00 -11.24 22.90
CA GLY A 136 -4.55 -11.28 23.07
C GLY A 136 -3.85 -12.34 22.21
N PRO A 137 -2.50 -12.35 22.24
CA PRO A 137 -1.68 -13.25 21.43
C PRO A 137 -1.97 -14.74 21.68
N SER A 138 -2.67 -15.37 20.74
CA SER A 138 -3.00 -16.80 20.76
C SER A 138 -3.21 -17.28 19.31
N ASN A 139 -3.19 -18.59 19.09
CA ASN A 139 -3.66 -19.18 17.83
C ASN A 139 -5.18 -19.03 17.67
N ASP A 140 -5.90 -18.88 18.78
CA ASP A 140 -7.35 -18.65 18.81
C ASP A 140 -7.69 -17.18 19.10
N ARG A 141 -6.87 -16.26 18.61
CA ARG A 141 -7.06 -14.84 18.86
C ARG A 141 -8.33 -14.33 18.17
N ILE A 142 -9.17 -13.62 18.93
CA ILE A 142 -10.37 -12.96 18.45
C ILE A 142 -10.16 -11.45 18.54
N LEU A 143 -10.48 -10.74 17.45
CA LEU A 143 -10.50 -9.28 17.41
C LEU A 143 -11.92 -8.82 17.11
N ILE A 144 -12.46 -7.90 17.92
CA ILE A 144 -13.79 -7.31 17.71
C ILE A 144 -13.63 -5.81 17.52
N PHE A 145 -14.17 -5.32 16.42
CA PHE A 145 -14.15 -3.93 16.01
C PHE A 145 -15.56 -3.35 15.99
N GLY A 146 -15.65 -2.07 16.35
CA GLY A 146 -16.86 -1.29 16.41
C GLY A 146 -16.62 -0.05 17.26
N THR A 147 -17.62 0.81 17.38
CA THR A 147 -17.57 1.99 18.23
C THR A 147 -18.65 1.94 19.30
N MET A 148 -18.52 2.75 20.35
CA MET A 148 -19.60 2.88 21.35
C MET A 148 -20.93 3.31 20.72
N LYS A 149 -20.90 4.15 19.67
CA LYS A 149 -22.10 4.53 18.91
C LYS A 149 -22.71 3.34 18.19
N ASN A 150 -21.89 2.43 17.66
CA ASN A 150 -22.39 1.19 17.05
C ASN A 150 -23.10 0.31 18.09
N LEU A 151 -22.52 0.16 19.29
CA LEU A 151 -23.13 -0.60 20.38
C LEU A 151 -24.45 0.05 20.84
N GLN A 152 -24.50 1.38 20.95
CA GLN A 152 -25.74 2.10 21.23
C GLN A 152 -26.81 1.85 20.15
N HIS A 153 -26.42 1.80 18.87
CA HIS A 153 -27.37 1.45 17.81
C HIS A 153 -27.90 0.03 17.96
N MET A 154 -27.05 -0.92 18.38
CA MET A 154 -27.47 -2.29 18.67
C MET A 154 -28.45 -2.36 19.83
N GLU A 155 -28.15 -1.70 20.96
CA GLU A 155 -29.01 -1.66 22.14
C GLU A 155 -30.42 -1.13 21.83
N HIS A 156 -30.54 -0.14 20.96
CA HIS A 156 -31.82 0.49 20.61
C HIS A 156 -32.51 -0.14 19.38
N SER A 157 -31.96 -1.21 18.81
CA SER A 157 -32.52 -1.87 17.62
C SER A 157 -33.29 -3.12 18.00
N SER A 158 -34.51 -3.26 17.48
CA SER A 158 -35.34 -4.46 17.67
C SER A 158 -34.92 -5.65 16.81
N GLU A 159 -34.17 -5.39 15.73
CA GLU A 159 -33.78 -6.39 14.75
C GLU A 159 -32.27 -6.38 14.54
N TRP A 160 -31.67 -7.55 14.73
CA TRP A 160 -30.25 -7.78 14.55
C TRP A 160 -30.07 -8.84 13.46
N TYR A 161 -29.13 -8.57 12.57
CA TYR A 161 -28.75 -9.47 11.50
C TYR A 161 -27.29 -9.81 11.70
N ALA A 162 -26.92 -11.09 11.55
CA ALA A 162 -25.54 -11.49 11.65
C ALA A 162 -25.17 -12.37 10.46
N ASP A 163 -23.99 -12.15 9.90
CA ASP A 163 -23.47 -12.90 8.76
C ASP A 163 -21.97 -13.16 8.89
N GLY A 164 -21.58 -14.36 8.51
CA GLY A 164 -20.22 -14.86 8.51
C GLY A 164 -19.68 -15.01 7.11
N THR A 165 -18.65 -14.24 6.76
CA THR A 165 -18.07 -14.24 5.41
C THR A 165 -16.64 -14.78 5.41
N PHE A 166 -16.39 -15.81 4.60
CA PHE A 166 -15.08 -16.49 4.54
C PHE A 166 -14.16 -15.90 3.46
N LYS A 167 -14.73 -15.57 2.28
CA LYS A 167 -13.96 -15.14 1.10
C LYS A 167 -13.18 -13.84 1.30
N VAL A 168 -13.56 -13.05 2.30
CA VAL A 168 -12.99 -11.73 2.60
C VAL A 168 -12.21 -11.71 3.91
N ALA A 169 -12.10 -12.85 4.60
CA ALA A 169 -11.33 -12.93 5.83
C ALA A 169 -9.84 -12.68 5.54
N PRO A 170 -9.13 -11.90 6.39
CA PRO A 170 -7.69 -11.73 6.28
C PRO A 170 -6.98 -13.08 6.46
N LEU A 171 -5.80 -13.25 5.84
CA LEU A 171 -5.10 -14.54 5.71
C LEU A 171 -4.83 -15.30 7.03
N LEU A 172 -4.80 -14.61 8.17
CA LEU A 172 -4.58 -15.23 9.49
C LEU A 172 -5.87 -15.61 10.22
N PHE A 173 -7.04 -15.28 9.68
CA PHE A 173 -8.35 -15.53 10.27
C PHE A 173 -9.19 -16.36 9.31
N ASP A 174 -9.98 -17.28 9.85
CA ASP A 174 -10.84 -18.15 9.06
C ASP A 174 -12.14 -17.46 8.64
N GLN A 175 -12.60 -16.48 9.43
CA GLN A 175 -13.91 -15.88 9.24
C GLN A 175 -13.95 -14.41 9.67
N LEU A 176 -14.60 -13.59 8.83
CA LEU A 176 -15.09 -12.28 9.22
C LEU A 176 -16.58 -12.40 9.55
N TYR A 177 -16.92 -12.25 10.83
CA TYR A 177 -18.29 -12.20 11.31
C TYR A 177 -18.74 -10.75 11.45
N THR A 178 -19.96 -10.44 11.03
CA THR A 178 -20.49 -9.08 11.06
C THR A 178 -21.88 -9.06 11.67
N ILE A 179 -22.12 -8.09 12.55
CA ILE A 179 -23.45 -7.82 13.10
C ILE A 179 -23.94 -6.51 12.52
N HIS A 180 -25.20 -6.50 12.10
CA HIS A 180 -25.88 -5.38 11.50
C HIS A 180 -27.20 -5.13 12.21
N VAL A 181 -27.67 -3.90 12.12
CA VAL A 181 -28.94 -3.49 12.70
C VAL A 181 -29.76 -2.71 11.69
N SER A 182 -31.09 -2.82 11.80
CA SER A 182 -32.00 -2.00 11.00
C SER A 182 -32.15 -0.62 11.65
N ARG A 183 -31.76 0.43 10.93
CA ARG A 183 -31.92 1.82 11.37
C ARG A 183 -32.37 2.70 10.20
N PHE A 184 -33.46 3.45 10.39
CA PHE A 184 -34.03 4.33 9.37
C PHE A 184 -34.31 3.61 8.03
N GLY A 185 -34.81 2.37 8.09
CA GLY A 185 -35.10 1.56 6.90
C GLY A 185 -33.85 1.08 6.15
N LYS A 186 -32.66 1.16 6.77
CA LYS A 186 -31.41 0.66 6.20
C LYS A 186 -30.77 -0.34 7.16
N VAL A 187 -30.17 -1.38 6.61
CA VAL A 187 -29.31 -2.30 7.37
C VAL A 187 -27.91 -1.72 7.41
N ILE A 188 -27.41 -1.44 8.61
CA ILE A 188 -26.06 -0.87 8.82
C ILE A 188 -25.19 -1.85 9.61
N PRO A 189 -23.94 -2.10 9.18
CA PRO A 189 -23.01 -2.88 9.98
C PRO A 189 -22.58 -2.10 11.21
N THR A 190 -22.58 -2.76 12.36
CA THR A 190 -22.23 -2.17 13.66
C THR A 190 -20.99 -2.80 14.27
N VAL A 191 -20.83 -4.11 14.17
CA VAL A 191 -19.70 -4.85 14.74
C VAL A 191 -19.09 -5.77 13.70
N TYR A 192 -17.75 -5.86 13.74
CA TYR A 192 -16.96 -6.76 12.91
C TYR A 192 -16.06 -7.59 13.81
N ALA A 193 -16.16 -8.92 13.75
CA ALA A 193 -15.31 -9.82 14.50
C ALA A 193 -14.47 -10.67 13.54
N LEU A 194 -13.17 -10.73 13.80
CA LEU A 194 -12.23 -11.63 13.13
C LEU A 194 -12.05 -12.85 14.02
N LEU A 195 -12.49 -14.01 13.52
CA LEU A 195 -12.51 -15.26 14.26
C LEU A 195 -11.42 -16.22 13.73
N PRO A 196 -10.73 -16.95 14.63
CA PRO A 196 -9.59 -17.78 14.28
C PRO A 196 -9.98 -19.11 13.64
N ASN A 197 -11.17 -19.63 13.96
CA ASN A 197 -11.62 -20.96 13.57
C ASN A 197 -13.16 -21.01 13.50
N ARG A 198 -13.70 -22.19 13.14
CA ARG A 198 -15.13 -22.44 12.88
C ARG A 198 -15.83 -23.21 14.01
N LEU A 199 -15.42 -22.99 15.26
CA LEU A 199 -16.00 -23.70 16.41
C LEU A 199 -17.17 -22.92 16.98
N GLU A 200 -18.19 -23.62 17.48
CA GLU A 200 -19.34 -22.98 18.14
C GLU A 200 -18.91 -22.22 19.40
N SER A 201 -17.85 -22.66 20.08
CA SER A 201 -17.27 -21.97 21.23
C SER A 201 -16.61 -20.62 20.91
N THR A 202 -16.40 -20.32 19.62
CA THR A 202 -15.78 -19.07 19.14
C THR A 202 -16.72 -18.22 18.29
N CYS A 203 -17.96 -18.69 18.02
CA CYS A 203 -19.00 -17.98 17.26
C CYS A 203 -20.03 -17.30 18.17
#